data_AF-A0A444J6C0-F1
#
_entry.id   AF-A0A444J6C0-F1
#
_cell.length_a   1.000
_cell.length_b   1.000
_cell.length_c   1.000
_cell.angle_alpha   90.00
_cell.angle_beta   90.00
_cell.angle_gamma   90.00
#
_symmetry.space_group_name_H-M   'P 1'
#
loop_
_entity.id
_entity.type
_entity.pdbx_description
1 polymer ?
#
loop_
_entity_poly.entity_id
_entity_poly.type
_entity_poly.pdbx_seq_one_letter_code
_entity_poly.pdbx_strand_id
1 'polypeptide(L)'
;GFTWKSDDVEKDKAAAREAWEKAKEAIMSGGYNAVVLDEFTYLLRYGMIEKEEALEVLRRKPADLHICITGRDAEEELIELADLVTEMQPVKHPYRQGITAQKGVEF
;
A
#
# COMPACT_ATOMS: atom_id res chain seq x y z
N GLY A 1 0.93 -0.49 9.48
CA GLY A 1 1.76 0.72 9.67
C GLY A 1 2.71 0.53 10.83
N PHE A 2 3.96 0.99 10.67
CA PHE A 2 5.10 0.89 11.61
C PHE A 2 5.82 -0.46 11.72
N THR A 3 6.20 -1.04 10.57
CA THR A 3 7.09 -2.22 10.49
C THR A 3 8.53 -1.93 10.94
N TRP A 4 8.95 -0.66 10.95
CA TRP A 4 10.30 -0.23 11.38
C TRP A 4 10.49 -0.16 12.91
N LYS A 5 9.48 -0.52 13.70
CA LYS A 5 9.57 -0.70 15.15
C LYS A 5 9.43 -2.16 15.58
N SER A 6 9.33 -3.09 14.63
CA SER A 6 9.11 -4.50 14.95
C SER A 6 10.40 -5.18 15.37
N ASP A 7 10.35 -5.88 16.50
CA ASP A 7 11.45 -6.72 16.99
C ASP A 7 11.58 -8.03 16.18
N ASP A 8 10.62 -8.34 15.30
CA ASP A 8 10.55 -9.58 14.51
C ASP A 8 10.13 -9.30 13.05
N VAL A 9 11.13 -9.00 12.23
CA VAL A 9 10.97 -8.70 10.80
C VAL A 9 10.37 -9.87 10.01
N GLU A 10 10.67 -11.11 10.40
CA GLU A 10 10.17 -12.28 9.66
C GLU A 10 8.69 -12.53 9.94
N LYS A 11 8.24 -12.28 11.17
CA LYS A 11 6.81 -12.27 11.51
C LYS A 11 6.05 -11.20 10.71
N ASP A 12 6.61 -9.99 10.58
CA ASP A 12 5.99 -8.92 9.80
C ASP A 12 5.88 -9.29 8.32
N LYS A 13 6.93 -9.88 7.73
CA LYS A 13 6.89 -10.38 6.36
C LYS A 13 5.85 -11.49 6.17
N ALA A 14 5.74 -12.41 7.13
CA ALA A 14 4.74 -13.46 7.06
C ALA A 14 3.31 -12.89 7.07
N ALA A 15 3.04 -11.94 7.97
CA ALA A 15 1.76 -11.24 8.03
C ALA A 15 1.47 -10.44 6.75
N ALA A 16 2.48 -9.78 6.18
CA ALA A 16 2.35 -9.06 4.91
C ALA A 16 1.99 -10.00 3.75
N ARG A 17 2.63 -11.17 3.66
CA ARG A 17 2.31 -12.19 2.64
C ARG A 17 0.90 -12.73 2.81
N GLU A 18 0.47 -13.04 4.04
CA GLU A 18 -0.90 -13.49 4.30
C GLU A 18 -1.95 -12.44 3.92
N ALA A 19 -1.70 -11.17 4.27
CA ALA A 19 -2.56 -10.07 3.87
C ALA A 19 -2.59 -9.88 2.35
N TRP A 20 -1.45 -10.07 1.68
CA TRP A 20 -1.35 -10.00 0.23
C TRP A 20 -2.13 -11.11 -0.47
N GLU A 21 -2.11 -12.34 0.04
CA GLU A 21 -2.96 -13.43 -0.49
C GLU A 21 -4.44 -13.06 -0.44
N LYS A 22 -4.91 -12.51 0.68
CA LYS A 22 -6.32 -12.04 0.81
C LYS A 22 -6.63 -10.90 -0.15
N ALA A 23 -5.68 -9.99 -0.37
CA ALA A 23 -5.84 -8.91 -1.34
C ALA A 23 -5.94 -9.46 -2.78
N LYS A 24 -5.10 -10.43 -3.16
CA LYS A 24 -5.19 -11.11 -4.46
C LYS A 24 -6.54 -11.79 -4.65
N GLU A 25 -7.03 -12.51 -3.65
CA GLU A 25 -8.36 -13.11 -3.68
C GLU A 25 -9.45 -12.06 -3.90
N ALA A 26 -9.42 -10.95 -3.16
CA ALA A 26 -10.38 -9.86 -3.32
C ALA A 26 -10.33 -9.26 -4.73
N ILE A 27 -9.12 -8.94 -5.23
CA ILE A 27 -8.89 -8.38 -6.57
C ILE A 27 -9.45 -9.30 -7.66
N MET A 28 -9.24 -10.61 -7.54
CA MET A 28 -9.61 -11.59 -8.58
C MET A 28 -11.03 -12.15 -8.43
N SER A 29 -11.71 -11.92 -7.30
CA SER A 29 -13.00 -12.52 -6.98
C SER A 29 -14.17 -12.06 -7.87
N GLY A 30 -14.08 -10.87 -8.47
CA GLY A 30 -15.22 -10.20 -9.12
C GLY A 30 -16.32 -9.74 -8.15
N GLY A 31 -16.09 -9.83 -6.84
CA GLY A 31 -17.06 -9.44 -5.80
C GLY A 31 -17.01 -7.97 -5.39
N TYR A 32 -16.05 -7.19 -5.91
CA TYR A 32 -15.80 -5.81 -5.53
C TYR A 32 -15.68 -4.93 -6.76
N ASN A 33 -16.21 -3.70 -6.68
CA ASN A 33 -15.97 -2.66 -7.68
C ASN A 33 -14.73 -1.81 -7.35
N ALA A 34 -14.29 -1.82 -6.09
CA ALA A 34 -13.09 -1.13 -5.66
C ALA A 34 -12.34 -1.88 -4.55
N VAL A 35 -11.01 -1.84 -4.60
CA VAL A 35 -10.09 -2.35 -3.56
C VAL A 35 -9.12 -1.24 -3.18
N VAL A 36 -8.88 -1.05 -1.88
CA VAL A 36 -7.89 -0.10 -1.35
C VAL A 36 -6.72 -0.88 -0.76
N LEU A 37 -5.53 -0.66 -1.31
CA LEU A 37 -4.27 -1.20 -0.80
C LEU A 37 -3.57 -0.07 -0.04
N ASP A 38 -3.91 0.06 1.23
CA ASP A 38 -3.39 1.12 2.10
C ASP A 38 -1.94 0.81 2.51
N GLU A 39 -1.04 1.79 2.36
CA GLU A 39 0.39 1.70 2.68
C GLU A 39 1.14 0.57 1.92
N PHE A 40 0.65 0.22 0.73
CA PHE A 40 1.16 -0.88 -0.08
C PHE A 40 2.60 -0.67 -0.56
N THR A 41 2.98 0.59 -0.81
CA THR A 41 4.32 0.92 -1.37
C THR A 41 5.45 0.39 -0.49
N TYR A 42 5.25 0.32 0.83
CA TYR A 42 6.23 -0.24 1.75
C TYR A 42 6.44 -1.75 1.60
N LEU A 43 5.42 -2.49 1.16
CA LEU A 43 5.55 -3.93 0.97
C LEU A 43 6.52 -4.25 -0.18
N LEU A 44 6.42 -3.48 -1.26
CA LEU A 44 7.33 -3.58 -2.42
C LEU A 44 8.73 -3.09 -2.04
N ARG A 45 8.80 -1.87 -1.49
CA ARG A 45 10.07 -1.21 -1.17
C ARG A 45 10.93 -1.99 -0.20
N TYR A 46 10.32 -2.68 0.78
CA TYR A 46 11.05 -3.48 1.77
C TYR A 46 11.13 -4.97 1.41
N GLY A 47 10.68 -5.38 0.22
CA GLY A 47 10.72 -6.77 -0.22
C GLY A 47 9.93 -7.70 0.71
N MET A 48 8.82 -7.22 1.27
CA MET A 48 7.94 -8.04 2.12
C MET A 48 7.11 -9.00 1.28
N ILE A 49 6.79 -8.61 0.05
CA ILE A 49 6.18 -9.42 -1.00
C ILE A 49 7.04 -9.36 -2.27
N GLU A 50 6.83 -10.28 -3.19
CA GLU A 50 7.54 -10.32 -4.46
C GLU A 50 6.96 -9.24 -5.41
N LYS A 51 7.83 -8.38 -5.95
CA LYS A 51 7.41 -7.17 -6.65
C LYS A 51 6.80 -7.49 -8.00
N GLU A 52 7.45 -8.36 -8.75
CA GLU A 52 7.06 -8.76 -10.10
C GLU A 52 5.68 -9.44 -10.09
N GLU A 53 5.42 -10.29 -9.11
CA GLU A 53 4.14 -10.93 -8.81
C GLU A 53 3.07 -9.87 -8.49
N ALA A 54 3.40 -8.91 -7.62
CA ALA A 54 2.48 -7.83 -7.27
C ALA A 54 2.08 -7.00 -8.49
N LEU A 55 3.05 -6.58 -9.31
CA LEU A 55 2.80 -5.83 -10.55
C LEU A 55 1.98 -6.65 -11.55
N GLU A 56 2.23 -7.95 -11.66
CA GLU A 56 1.47 -8.83 -12.54
C GLU A 56 0.00 -8.97 -12.12
N VAL A 57 -0.27 -9.13 -10.83
CA VAL A 57 -1.65 -9.15 -10.31
C VAL A 57 -2.36 -7.82 -10.62
N LEU A 58 -1.70 -6.69 -10.38
CA LEU A 58 -2.27 -5.38 -10.63
C LEU A 58 -2.56 -5.16 -12.13
N ARG A 59 -1.69 -5.63 -13.03
CA ARG A 59 -1.94 -5.63 -14.49
C ARG A 59 -3.12 -6.50 -14.89
N ARG A 60 -3.30 -7.65 -14.23
CA ARG A 60 -4.33 -8.65 -14.55
C ARG A 60 -5.67 -8.41 -13.86
N LYS A 61 -5.80 -7.33 -13.07
CA LYS A 61 -7.05 -6.99 -12.40
C LYS A 61 -8.23 -7.01 -13.39
N PRO A 62 -9.45 -7.36 -12.94
CA PRO A 62 -10.65 -7.16 -13.76
C PRO A 62 -10.77 -5.73 -14.28
N ALA A 63 -11.27 -5.57 -15.51
CA ALA A 63 -11.30 -4.26 -16.19
C ALA A 63 -12.18 -3.23 -15.45
N ASP A 64 -13.26 -3.70 -14.82
CA ASP A 64 -14.24 -2.93 -14.07
C ASP A 64 -13.86 -2.71 -12.59
N LEU A 65 -12.79 -3.36 -12.10
CA LEU A 65 -12.28 -3.15 -10.75
C LEU A 65 -11.39 -1.91 -10.68
N HIS A 66 -11.68 -1.01 -9.76
CA HIS A 66 -10.77 0.09 -9.41
C HIS A 66 -9.86 -0.28 -8.23
N ILE A 67 -8.57 0.00 -8.33
CA ILE A 67 -7.62 -0.20 -7.24
C ILE A 67 -7.04 1.15 -6.84
N CYS A 68 -7.16 1.50 -5.56
CA CYS A 68 -6.53 2.68 -4.97
C CYS A 68 -5.35 2.24 -4.11
N ILE A 69 -4.16 2.77 -4.42
CA ILE A 69 -2.94 2.46 -3.68
C ILE A 69 -2.50 3.72 -2.94
N THR A 70 -2.18 3.58 -1.66
CA THR A 70 -1.60 4.65 -0.86
C THR A 70 -0.21 4.24 -0.37
N GLY A 71 0.56 5.25 0.03
CA GLY A 71 1.88 5.08 0.61
C GLY A 71 2.85 6.11 0.07
N ARG A 72 4.00 6.23 0.75
CA ARG A 72 5.08 7.13 0.33
C ARG A 72 6.00 6.43 -0.65
N ASP A 73 6.67 7.24 -1.46
CA ASP A 73 7.78 6.81 -2.32
C ASP A 73 7.45 5.56 -3.15
N ALA A 74 6.34 5.60 -3.89
CA ALA A 74 5.97 4.54 -4.82
C ALA A 74 7.11 4.30 -5.84
N GLU A 75 7.39 3.02 -6.13
CA GLU A 75 8.38 2.65 -7.15
C GLU A 75 7.93 3.08 -8.55
N GLU A 76 8.88 3.37 -9.43
CA GLU A 76 8.62 3.90 -10.77
C GLU A 76 7.71 2.97 -11.58
N GLU A 77 7.93 1.66 -11.49
CA GLU A 77 7.12 0.66 -12.21
C GLU A 77 5.66 0.63 -11.73
N LEU A 78 5.40 0.99 -10.46
CA LEU A 78 4.03 1.10 -9.93
C LEU A 78 3.37 2.40 -10.40
N ILE A 79 4.13 3.49 -10.47
CA ILE A 79 3.68 4.79 -10.99
C ILE A 79 3.32 4.66 -12.47
N GLU A 80 4.19 4.02 -13.26
CA GLU A 80 3.98 3.78 -14.70
C GLU A 80 2.76 2.89 -14.97
N LEU A 81 2.47 1.94 -14.08
CA LEU A 81 1.31 1.07 -14.19
C LEU A 81 -0.02 1.79 -13.90
N ALA A 82 0.00 2.86 -13.10
CA ALA A 82 -1.20 3.52 -12.63
C ALA A 82 -1.81 4.45 -13.69
N ASP A 83 -3.14 4.41 -13.84
CA ASP A 83 -3.88 5.34 -14.71
C ASP A 83 -3.88 6.79 -14.18
N LEU A 84 -3.81 6.95 -12.85
CA LEU A 84 -3.82 8.22 -12.15
C LEU A 84 -2.85 8.17 -10.97
N VAL A 85 -1.97 9.17 -10.88
CA VAL A 85 -1.05 9.35 -9.75
C VAL A 85 -1.22 10.75 -9.18
N THR A 86 -1.38 10.85 -7.87
CA THR A 86 -1.41 12.12 -7.13
C THR A 86 -0.35 12.11 -6.05
N GLU A 87 0.54 13.11 -6.06
CA GLU A 87 1.59 13.28 -5.05
C GLU A 87 1.14 14.29 -3.98
N MET A 88 1.02 13.84 -2.73
CA MET A 88 0.68 14.70 -1.60
C MET A 88 1.96 15.30 -1.00
N GLN A 89 2.28 16.54 -1.35
CA GLN A 89 3.43 17.26 -0.78
C GLN A 89 3.05 18.05 0.48
N PRO A 90 3.70 17.80 1.64
CA PRO A 90 3.37 18.49 2.89
C PRO A 90 3.94 19.92 2.91
N VAL A 91 3.16 20.89 2.39
CA VAL A 91 3.51 22.32 2.41
C VAL A 91 3.62 22.83 3.86
N LYS A 92 2.68 22.43 4.72
CA LYS A 92 2.67 22.69 6.18
C LYS A 92 2.11 21.47 6.90
N HIS A 93 2.62 21.18 8.11
CA HIS A 93 2.14 20.07 8.92
C HIS A 93 2.28 20.38 10.42
N PRO A 94 1.24 20.18 11.26
CA PRO A 94 1.27 20.47 12.72
C PRO A 94 2.43 19.82 13.46
N TYR A 95 2.81 18.60 13.07
CA TYR A 95 4.00 17.92 13.59
C TYR A 95 5.27 18.78 13.57
N ARG A 96 5.48 19.62 12.54
CA ARG A 96 6.65 20.52 12.47
C ARG A 96 6.64 21.63 13.54
N GLN A 97 5.50 21.85 14.18
CA GLN A 97 5.31 22.78 15.29
C GLN A 97 5.32 22.06 16.66
N GLY A 98 5.66 20.76 16.69
CA GLY A 98 5.67 19.96 17.91
C GLY A 98 4.30 19.45 18.36
N ILE A 99 3.25 19.64 17.54
CA ILE A 99 1.92 19.10 17.83
C ILE A 99 1.93 17.60 17.54
N THR A 100 1.67 16.79 18.55
CA THR A 100 1.60 15.33 18.44
C THR A 100 0.27 14.87 17.84
N ALA A 101 0.22 13.59 17.45
CA ALA A 101 -0.99 12.95 16.94
C ALA A 101 -2.21 13.20 17.86
N GLN A 102 -3.32 13.60 17.25
CA GLN A 102 -4.57 13.88 17.93
C GLN A 102 -5.58 12.78 17.60
N LYS A 103 -6.15 12.17 18.63
CA LYS A 103 -7.15 11.11 18.45
C LYS A 103 -8.31 11.61 17.60
N GLY A 104 -8.63 10.85 16.55
CA GLY A 104 -9.69 11.18 15.58
C GLY A 104 -9.22 12.05 14.41
N VAL A 105 -7.95 12.48 14.41
CA VAL A 105 -7.29 13.13 13.28
C VAL A 105 -6.19 12.23 12.75
N GLU A 106 -5.23 11.89 13.61
CA GLU A 106 -4.17 10.90 13.35
C GLU A 106 -4.36 9.66 14.24
N PHE A 107 -3.80 8.54 13.81
CA PHE A 107 -3.86 7.25 14.48
C PHE A 107 -2.50 6.53 14.47
#